data_AF-W4VD64-F1
#
_entry.id   AF-W4VD64-F1
#
_cell.length_a   1.000
_cell.length_b   1.000
_cell.length_c   1.000
_cell.angle_alpha   90.00
_cell.angle_beta   90.00
_cell.angle_gamma   90.00
#
_symmetry.space_group_name_H-M   'P 1'
#
loop_
_entity.id
_entity.type
_entity.pdbx_description
1 polymer ?
#
loop_
_entity_poly.entity_id
_entity_poly.type
_entity_poly.pdbx_seq_one_letter_code
_entity_poly.pdbx_strand_id
1 'polypeptide(L)'
;MKVNKVNQQVVVKQNNLLENVEEEANVIVANILAEIILRFEHDAFKLLTPGGYFITSGIIQKKKDAVKQGLENAGFHILEVNQMEDWISIIAQKPEEDR
;
A
#
# COMPACT_ATOMS: atom_id res chain seq x y z
N MET A 1 10.57 13.73 -13.40
CA MET A 1 11.07 14.63 -12.32
C MET A 1 11.41 16.02 -12.80
N LYS A 2 12.21 16.22 -13.88
CA LYS A 2 12.61 17.56 -14.38
C LYS A 2 11.45 18.52 -14.64
N VAL A 3 10.32 18.00 -15.13
CA VAL A 3 9.11 18.78 -15.41
C VAL A 3 8.51 19.39 -14.12
N ASN A 4 8.52 18.63 -13.02
CA ASN A 4 8.01 19.08 -11.72
C ASN A 4 9.11 19.63 -10.80
N LYS A 5 10.38 19.65 -11.25
CA LYS A 5 11.56 20.17 -10.53
C LYS A 5 11.86 19.52 -9.16
N VAL A 6 11.41 18.29 -8.92
CA VAL A 6 11.56 17.56 -7.63
C VAL A 6 12.73 16.56 -7.60
N ASN A 7 13.70 16.68 -8.50
CA ASN A 7 14.76 15.68 -8.68
C ASN A 7 15.62 15.44 -7.42
N GLN A 8 15.67 16.39 -6.49
CA GLN A 8 16.42 16.27 -5.23
C GLN A 8 15.61 15.66 -4.08
N GLN A 9 14.30 15.50 -4.26
CA GLN A 9 13.38 15.01 -3.24
C GLN A 9 12.82 13.62 -3.56
N VAL A 10 13.04 13.13 -4.78
CA VAL A 10 12.54 11.83 -5.20
C VAL A 10 13.66 10.97 -5.78
N VAL A 11 13.80 9.78 -5.21
CA VAL A 11 14.67 8.72 -5.71
C VAL A 11 13.81 7.73 -6.48
N VAL A 12 14.22 7.39 -7.71
CA VAL A 12 13.53 6.40 -8.53
C VAL A 12 14.45 5.21 -8.71
N LYS A 13 13.96 4.02 -8.38
CA LYS A 13 14.66 2.74 -8.58
C LYS A 13 13.77 1.86 -9.46
N GLN A 14 14.36 1.19 -10.45
CA GLN A 14 13.65 0.14 -11.19
C GLN A 14 13.66 -1.12 -10.33
N ASN A 15 12.51 -1.73 -10.11
CA ASN A 15 12.38 -2.94 -9.30
C ASN A 15 11.17 -3.78 -9.67
N ASN A 16 11.10 -5.01 -9.16
CA ASN A 16 9.92 -5.87 -9.20
C ASN A 16 9.20 -5.82 -7.84
N LEU A 17 8.15 -5.00 -7.76
CA LEU A 17 7.40 -4.75 -6.52
C LEU A 17 8.35 -4.32 -5.38
N LEU A 18 8.37 -5.07 -4.27
CA LEU A 18 9.20 -4.82 -3.10
C LEU A 18 10.40 -5.77 -2.98
N GLU A 19 10.72 -6.52 -4.05
CA GLU A 19 11.88 -7.42 -4.03
C GLU A 19 13.18 -6.65 -3.74
N ASN A 20 13.95 -7.06 -2.73
CA ASN A 20 15.19 -6.38 -2.31
C ASN A 20 15.01 -4.93 -1.80
N VAL A 21 13.79 -4.56 -1.40
CA VAL A 21 13.55 -3.32 -0.64
C VAL A 21 13.65 -3.66 0.84
N GLU A 22 14.60 -3.06 1.54
CA GLU A 22 14.81 -3.25 2.99
C GLU A 22 14.51 -1.99 3.80
N GLU A 23 14.27 -0.87 3.11
CA GLU A 23 14.00 0.43 3.74
C GLU A 23 12.57 0.45 4.30
N GLU A 24 12.43 0.70 5.60
CA GLU A 24 11.13 0.93 6.23
C GLU A 24 10.57 2.31 5.87
N ALA A 25 9.24 2.42 5.78
CA ALA A 25 8.53 3.65 5.48
C ALA A 25 7.40 3.90 6.47
N ASN A 26 7.04 5.18 6.66
CA ASN A 26 5.83 5.54 7.40
C ASN A 26 4.57 5.43 6.53
N VAL A 27 4.73 5.55 5.21
CA VAL A 27 3.63 5.46 4.24
C VAL A 27 4.10 4.72 3.00
N ILE A 28 3.31 3.73 2.57
CA ILE A 28 3.43 3.06 1.28
C ILE A 28 2.16 3.36 0.49
N VAL A 29 2.31 3.68 -0.81
CA VAL A 29 1.18 3.95 -1.71
C VAL A 29 1.27 3.08 -2.95
N ALA A 30 0.15 2.51 -3.38
CA ALA A 30 0.08 1.65 -4.56
C ALA A 30 -1.23 1.88 -5.33
N ASN A 31 -1.14 2.33 -6.58
CA ASN A 31 -2.30 2.46 -7.48
C ASN A 31 -2.12 1.51 -8.67
N ILE A 32 -2.53 0.26 -8.49
CA ILE A 32 -2.24 -0.89 -9.37
C ILE A 32 -3.35 -1.94 -9.22
N LEU A 33 -3.30 -3.00 -10.04
CA LEU A 33 -4.31 -4.07 -10.04
C LEU A 33 -4.38 -4.79 -8.68
N ALA A 34 -5.61 -5.17 -8.29
CA ALA A 34 -5.92 -5.89 -7.04
C ALA A 34 -5.11 -7.18 -6.86
N GLU A 35 -4.92 -7.96 -7.93
CA GLU A 35 -4.14 -9.19 -7.90
C GLU A 35 -2.66 -8.95 -7.61
N ILE A 36 -2.14 -7.77 -7.95
CA ILE A 36 -0.76 -7.42 -7.65
C ILE A 36 -0.66 -6.94 -6.21
N ILE A 37 -1.64 -6.18 -5.71
CA ILE A 37 -1.69 -5.78 -4.29
C ILE A 37 -1.63 -7.01 -3.37
N LEU A 38 -2.42 -8.04 -3.69
CA LEU A 38 -2.47 -9.33 -2.99
C LEU A 38 -1.24 -10.25 -3.19
N ARG A 39 -0.18 -9.75 -3.83
CA ARG A 39 1.10 -10.47 -3.94
C ARG A 39 2.19 -9.92 -3.03
N PHE A 40 2.02 -8.71 -2.51
CA PHE A 40 3.06 -8.04 -1.71
C PHE A 40 2.52 -7.38 -0.44
N GLU A 41 1.26 -7.57 -0.09
CA GLU A 41 0.64 -7.02 1.12
C GLU A 41 1.42 -7.39 2.39
N HIS A 42 1.92 -8.63 2.46
CA HIS A 42 2.74 -9.07 3.58
C HIS A 42 4.10 -8.37 3.63
N ASP A 43 4.70 -8.09 2.47
CA ASP A 43 5.98 -7.40 2.40
C ASP A 43 5.81 -5.90 2.68
N ALA A 44 4.71 -5.30 2.21
CA ALA A 44 4.31 -3.95 2.58
C ALA A 44 4.10 -3.82 4.09
N PHE A 45 3.49 -4.83 4.74
CA PHE A 45 3.31 -4.85 6.19
C PHE A 45 4.66 -4.90 6.94
N LYS A 46 5.61 -5.71 6.47
CA LYS A 46 6.96 -5.78 7.08
C LYS A 46 7.70 -4.47 6.96
N LEU A 47 7.63 -3.82 5.78
CA LEU A 47 8.36 -2.59 5.47
C LEU A 47 7.66 -1.32 5.97
N LEU A 48 6.50 -1.41 6.59
CA LEU A 48 5.91 -0.27 7.30
C LEU A 48 6.41 -0.21 8.73
N THR A 49 6.72 1.00 9.21
CA THR A 49 6.91 1.25 10.64
C THR A 49 5.61 0.98 11.40
N PRO A 50 5.64 0.64 12.70
CA PRO A 50 4.44 0.67 13.54
C PRO A 50 3.67 1.99 13.38
N GLY A 51 2.35 1.92 13.34
CA GLY A 51 1.47 3.07 13.03
C GLY A 51 1.49 3.54 11.57
N GLY A 52 2.33 2.95 10.71
CA GLY A 52 2.47 3.32 9.30
C GLY A 52 1.26 2.96 8.43
N TYR A 53 1.09 3.69 7.33
CA TYR A 53 -0.08 3.59 6.45
C TYR A 53 0.23 2.90 5.12
N PHE A 54 -0.65 1.98 4.72
CA PHE A 54 -0.68 1.44 3.36
C PHE A 54 -1.93 1.94 2.63
N ILE A 55 -1.73 2.73 1.59
CA ILE A 55 -2.82 3.28 0.77
C ILE A 55 -2.83 2.54 -0.57
N THR A 56 -3.92 1.83 -0.83
CA THR A 56 -4.10 1.07 -2.07
C THR A 56 -5.25 1.65 -2.90
N SER A 57 -5.08 1.70 -4.22
CA SER A 57 -6.07 2.19 -5.18
C SER A 57 -5.93 1.42 -6.51
N GLY A 58 -6.81 1.69 -7.47
CA GLY A 58 -6.88 0.95 -8.73
C GLY A 58 -7.62 -0.39 -8.59
N ILE A 59 -8.38 -0.56 -7.51
CA ILE A 59 -9.14 -1.76 -7.21
C ILE A 59 -10.51 -1.65 -7.85
N ILE A 60 -10.90 -2.61 -8.68
CA ILE A 60 -12.27 -2.68 -9.19
C ILE A 60 -13.24 -3.15 -8.10
N GLN A 61 -14.48 -2.64 -8.07
CA GLN A 61 -15.50 -2.94 -7.06
C GLN A 61 -15.63 -4.43 -6.73
N LYS A 62 -15.58 -5.30 -7.74
CA LYS A 62 -15.70 -6.76 -7.61
C LYS A 62 -14.58 -7.41 -6.80
N LYS A 63 -13.44 -6.73 -6.64
CA LYS A 63 -12.25 -7.21 -5.93
C LYS A 63 -12.10 -6.58 -4.54
N LYS A 64 -12.99 -5.66 -4.16
CA LYS A 64 -12.95 -4.94 -2.88
C LYS A 64 -12.73 -5.88 -1.69
N ASP A 65 -13.61 -6.85 -1.53
CA ASP A 65 -13.62 -7.71 -0.34
C ASP A 65 -12.41 -8.65 -0.32
N ALA A 66 -11.93 -9.08 -1.49
CA ALA A 66 -10.71 -9.89 -1.60
C ALA A 66 -9.48 -9.09 -1.14
N VAL A 67 -9.32 -7.85 -1.61
CA VAL A 67 -8.19 -6.99 -1.18
C VAL A 67 -8.32 -6.65 0.29
N LYS A 68 -9.50 -6.25 0.76
CA LYS A 68 -9.74 -5.94 2.17
C LYS A 68 -9.35 -7.10 3.08
N GLN A 69 -9.82 -8.31 2.78
CA GLN A 69 -9.51 -9.49 3.55
C GLN A 69 -8.01 -9.86 3.49
N GLY A 70 -7.37 -9.71 2.32
CA GLY A 70 -5.93 -9.94 2.19
C GLY A 70 -5.10 -9.00 3.06
N LEU A 71 -5.46 -7.71 3.09
CA LEU A 71 -4.83 -6.71 3.96
C LEU A 71 -5.04 -7.06 5.45
N GLU A 72 -6.25 -7.41 5.86
CA GLU A 72 -6.55 -7.84 7.23
C GLU A 72 -5.74 -9.10 7.61
N ASN A 73 -5.65 -10.09 6.71
CA ASN A 73 -4.87 -11.31 6.91
C ASN A 73 -3.36 -11.05 7.00
N ALA A 74 -2.87 -9.98 6.35
CA ALA A 74 -1.49 -9.55 6.46
C ALA A 74 -1.17 -8.84 7.78
N GLY A 75 -2.19 -8.50 8.57
CA GLY A 75 -2.06 -7.86 9.88
C GLY A 75 -2.46 -6.39 9.91
N PHE A 76 -2.96 -5.83 8.80
CA PHE A 76 -3.40 -4.44 8.75
C PHE A 76 -4.77 -4.23 9.42
N HIS A 77 -4.95 -3.05 10.01
CA HIS A 77 -6.26 -2.51 10.36
C HIS A 77 -6.80 -1.66 9.21
N ILE A 78 -8.01 -1.96 8.73
CA ILE A 78 -8.66 -1.14 7.71
C ILE A 78 -9.26 0.09 8.37
N LEU A 79 -8.77 1.27 7.99
CA LEU A 79 -9.27 2.55 8.50
C LEU A 79 -10.40 3.08 7.64
N GLU A 80 -10.26 2.99 6.32
CA GLU A 80 -11.20 3.59 5.40
C GLU A 80 -11.26 2.80 4.09
N VAL A 81 -12.47 2.71 3.53
CA VAL A 81 -12.70 2.17 2.19
C VAL A 81 -13.49 3.21 1.41
N ASN A 82 -12.84 3.80 0.42
CA ASN A 82 -13.41 4.84 -0.42
C ASN A 82 -13.85 4.27 -1.75
N GLN A 83 -15.02 4.68 -2.21
CA GLN A 83 -15.59 4.26 -3.48
C GLN A 83 -15.86 5.47 -4.37
N MET A 84 -15.43 5.39 -5.63
CA MET A 84 -15.75 6.34 -6.68
C MET A 84 -16.14 5.57 -7.94
N GLU A 85 -17.43 5.60 -8.28
CA GLU A 85 -18.01 4.75 -9.32
C GLU A 85 -17.66 3.26 -9.09
N ASP A 86 -16.95 2.64 -10.03
CA ASP A 86 -16.48 1.26 -9.98
C ASP A 86 -15.10 1.08 -9.34
N TRP A 87 -14.48 2.18 -8.89
CA TRP A 87 -13.15 2.18 -8.31
C TRP A 87 -13.19 2.24 -6.78
N ILE A 88 -12.33 1.43 -6.18
CA ILE A 88 -12.11 1.36 -4.74
C ILE A 88 -10.69 1.80 -4.42
N SER A 89 -10.55 2.53 -3.32
CA SER A 89 -9.30 2.68 -2.59
C SER A 89 -9.48 2.28 -1.13
N ILE A 90 -8.43 1.71 -0.54
CA ILE A 90 -8.43 1.23 0.85
C ILE A 90 -7.23 1.86 1.57
N ILE A 91 -7.52 2.51 2.69
CA ILE A 91 -6.51 3.00 3.63
C ILE A 91 -6.43 1.99 4.77
N ALA A 92 -5.26 1.39 4.92
CA ALA A 92 -4.97 0.41 5.94
C ALA A 92 -3.77 0.87 6.80
N GLN A 93 -3.71 0.48 8.05
CA GLN A 93 -2.67 0.89 8.99
C GLN A 93 -2.03 -0.32 9.64
N LYS A 94 -0.71 -0.34 9.75
CA LYS A 94 0.00 -1.27 10.61
C LYS A 94 -0.27 -0.87 12.05
N PRO A 95 -0.76 -1.78 12.91
CA PRO A 95 -1.00 -1.46 14.31
C PRO A 95 0.24 -0.84 14.98
N GLU A 96 0.02 0.03 15.96
CA GLU A 96 1.08 0.49 16.84
C GLU A 96 1.63 -0.71 17.63
N GLU A 97 2.91 -0.68 17.98
CA GLU A 97 3.44 -1.62 18.97
C GLU A 97 2.99 -1.16 20.36
N ASP A 98 2.31 -2.02 21.11
CA ASP A 98 2.00 -1.77 22.52
C ASP A 98 3.33 -1.59 23.27
N ARG A 99 3.61 -0.36 23.69
CA ARG A 99 4.76 0.00 24.53
C ARG A 99 4.49 -0.27 26.00
#